data_AF-A0A7V5SQ51-F1
#
_entry.id   AF-A0A7V5SQ51-F1
#
_cell.length_a   1.000
_cell.length_b   1.000
_cell.length_c   1.000
_cell.angle_alpha   90.00
_cell.angle_beta   90.00
_cell.angle_gamma   90.00
#
_symmetry.space_group_name_H-M   'P 1'
#
loop_
_entity.id
_entity.type
_entity.pdbx_description
1 polymer ?
#
loop_
_entity_poly.entity_id
_entity_poly.type
_entity_poly.pdbx_seq_one_letter_code
_entity_poly.pdbx_strand_id
1 'polypeptide(L)'
;MRTKIFYSIIILFLIYPISSIFLKSNTFTQAQVVQYISPAPGSKYNPIFTTIAIRYADLIDQNSISNQLFNVVGTISGKHEGTVKLADDFKTIIFQPNQPFIHGESVQVSLQSGLLT
;
A
#
# COMPACT_ATOMS: atom_id res chain seq x y z
N MET A 1 17.16 -0.37 69.01
CA MET A 1 15.94 -0.42 68.17
C MET A 1 16.03 0.51 66.95
N ARG A 2 17.17 0.56 66.23
CA ARG A 2 17.42 1.52 65.13
C ARG A 2 18.00 0.88 63.85
N THR A 3 18.29 -0.42 63.84
CA THR A 3 18.99 -1.09 62.73
C THR A 3 18.09 -1.85 61.77
N LYS A 4 16.81 -2.11 62.10
CA LYS A 4 15.89 -2.85 61.22
C LYS A 4 15.21 -1.98 60.15
N ILE A 5 15.24 -0.65 60.27
CA ILE A 5 14.59 0.28 59.35
C ILE A 5 15.43 0.57 58.10
N PHE A 6 16.76 0.49 58.19
CA PHE A 6 17.64 0.75 57.03
C PHE A 6 17.67 -0.40 56.02
N TYR A 7 17.57 -1.66 56.46
CA TYR A 7 17.51 -2.81 55.54
C TYR A 7 16.19 -2.89 54.76
N SER A 8 15.13 -2.26 55.23
CA SER A 8 13.81 -2.33 54.58
C SER A 8 13.68 -1.43 53.35
N ILE A 9 14.54 -0.41 53.20
CA ILE A 9 14.48 0.55 52.08
C ILE A 9 15.39 0.10 50.91
N ILE A 10 16.47 -0.63 51.20
CA ILE A 10 17.42 -1.11 50.19
C ILE A 10 16.89 -2.34 49.43
N ILE A 11 16.01 -3.13 50.03
CA ILE A 11 15.42 -4.32 49.37
C ILE A 11 14.28 -3.97 48.40
N LEU A 12 13.67 -2.78 48.51
CA LEU A 12 12.56 -2.38 47.63
C LEU A 12 13.03 -1.87 46.25
N PHE A 13 14.31 -1.57 46.07
CA PHE A 13 14.88 -1.08 44.80
C PHE A 13 15.59 -2.18 43.99
N LEU A 14 15.77 -3.38 44.55
CA LEU A 14 16.48 -4.50 43.90
C LEU A 14 15.57 -5.39 43.02
N ILE A 15 14.27 -5.10 42.97
CA ILE A 15 13.26 -5.89 42.24
C ILE A 15 12.74 -5.18 40.99
N TYR A 16 13.36 -4.06 40.60
CA TYR A 16 12.92 -3.26 39.45
C TYR A 16 14.03 -3.07 38.42
N PRO A 17 14.26 -4.04 37.53
CA PRO A 17 14.41 -3.70 36.15
C PRO A 17 13.01 -3.81 35.54
N ILE A 18 12.25 -2.70 35.47
CA ILE A 18 11.37 -2.55 34.30
C ILE A 18 12.32 -2.44 33.11
N SER A 19 12.73 -3.60 32.62
CA SER A 19 13.24 -3.73 31.28
C SER A 19 12.03 -3.57 30.37
N SER A 20 11.73 -2.31 30.02
CA SER A 20 10.84 -2.01 28.90
C SER A 20 11.54 -2.45 27.63
N ILE A 21 11.55 -3.75 27.37
CA ILE A 21 11.85 -4.29 26.05
C ILE A 21 10.67 -3.85 25.20
N PHE A 22 10.80 -2.72 24.53
CA PHE A 22 9.94 -2.40 23.40
C PHE A 22 10.14 -3.54 22.40
N LEU A 23 9.18 -4.46 22.35
CA LEU A 23 9.05 -5.39 21.25
C LEU A 23 8.86 -4.51 20.01
N LYS A 24 9.94 -4.32 19.25
CA LYS A 24 9.82 -3.94 17.84
C LYS A 24 9.10 -5.11 17.19
N SER A 25 7.78 -4.98 17.03
CA SER A 25 7.04 -5.85 16.14
C SER A 25 7.67 -5.71 14.77
N ASN A 26 8.35 -6.76 14.30
CA ASN A 26 8.68 -6.88 12.90
C ASN A 26 7.33 -7.03 12.20
N THR A 27 6.76 -5.92 11.73
CA THR A 27 5.71 -5.97 10.73
C THR A 27 6.38 -6.55 9.50
N PHE A 28 6.24 -7.87 9.32
CA PHE A 28 6.51 -8.48 8.03
C PHE A 28 5.59 -7.78 7.05
N THR A 29 6.14 -6.92 6.20
CA THR A 29 5.40 -6.34 5.09
C THR A 29 5.04 -7.51 4.19
N GLN A 30 3.84 -8.04 4.34
CA GLN A 30 3.35 -9.11 3.49
C GLN A 30 3.39 -8.60 2.05
N ALA A 31 4.14 -9.29 1.19
CA ALA A 31 4.19 -8.93 -0.21
C ALA A 31 2.77 -9.02 -0.78
N GLN A 32 2.28 -7.92 -1.35
CA GLN A 32 0.92 -7.87 -1.88
C GLN A 32 0.78 -8.88 -3.02
N VAL A 33 -0.06 -9.89 -2.83
CA VAL A 33 -0.26 -10.93 -3.84
C VAL A 33 -1.26 -10.42 -4.88
N VAL A 34 -0.76 -10.10 -6.07
CA VAL A 34 -1.59 -9.71 -7.21
C VAL A 34 -2.26 -10.95 -7.80
N GLN A 35 -3.59 -10.93 -7.91
CA GLN A 35 -4.38 -12.03 -8.49
C GLN A 35 -4.72 -11.77 -9.96
N TYR A 36 -4.93 -10.51 -10.34
CA TYR A 36 -5.41 -10.16 -11.66
C TYR A 36 -5.02 -8.72 -12.04
N ILE A 37 -4.71 -8.52 -13.32
CA ILE A 37 -4.39 -7.22 -13.91
C ILE A 37 -5.19 -7.09 -15.21
N SER A 38 -5.81 -5.94 -15.41
CA SER A 38 -6.50 -5.57 -16.65
C SER A 38 -6.09 -4.18 -17.14
N PRO A 39 -5.82 -4.01 -18.44
CA PRO A 39 -5.54 -5.06 -19.40
C PRO A 39 -4.32 -5.90 -18.98
N ALA A 40 -4.21 -7.12 -19.51
CA ALA A 40 -3.01 -7.92 -19.32
C ALA A 40 -1.77 -7.18 -19.88
N PRO A 41 -0.59 -7.29 -19.27
CA PRO A 41 0.64 -6.74 -19.83
C PRO A 41 0.84 -7.20 -21.29
N GLY A 42 1.11 -6.24 -22.18
CA GLY A 42 1.25 -6.51 -23.62
C GLY A 42 -0.05 -6.70 -24.39
N SER A 43 -1.21 -6.53 -23.75
CA SER A 43 -2.52 -6.51 -24.44
C SER A 43 -2.53 -5.46 -25.56
N LYS A 44 -3.11 -5.83 -26.70
CA LYS A 44 -3.19 -4.98 -27.91
C LYS A 44 -4.64 -4.59 -28.20
N TYR A 45 -4.79 -3.50 -28.94
CA TYR A 45 -6.09 -3.02 -29.43
C TYR A 45 -7.09 -2.67 -28.32
N ASN A 46 -6.59 -2.25 -27.16
CA ASN A 46 -7.45 -1.75 -26.09
C ASN A 46 -8.09 -0.40 -26.52
N PRO A 47 -9.36 -0.14 -26.16
CA PRO A 47 -10.01 1.14 -26.45
C PRO A 47 -9.25 2.35 -25.89
N ILE A 48 -9.42 3.52 -26.50
CA ILE A 48 -8.70 4.74 -26.09
C ILE A 48 -9.09 5.26 -24.69
N PHE A 49 -10.22 4.83 -24.11
CA PHE A 49 -10.63 5.16 -22.74
C PHE A 49 -10.47 3.97 -21.78
N THR A 50 -9.53 3.07 -22.05
CA THR A 50 -9.31 1.87 -21.23
C THR A 50 -8.94 2.23 -19.79
N THR A 51 -9.67 1.65 -18.83
CA THR A 51 -9.29 1.69 -17.41
C THR A 51 -8.19 0.67 -17.12
N ILE A 52 -7.37 0.95 -16.11
CA ILE A 52 -6.38 -0.02 -15.61
C ILE A 52 -6.85 -0.53 -14.26
N ALA A 53 -6.96 -1.84 -14.10
CA ALA A 53 -7.42 -2.49 -12.87
C ALA A 53 -6.38 -3.48 -12.35
N ILE A 54 -6.18 -3.49 -11.03
CA ILE A 54 -5.31 -4.44 -10.34
C ILE A 54 -6.08 -4.99 -9.15
N ARG A 55 -6.20 -6.32 -9.09
CA ARG A 55 -6.85 -7.07 -8.01
C ARG A 55 -5.81 -7.75 -7.15
N TYR A 56 -5.95 -7.61 -5.84
CA TYR A 56 -5.12 -8.27 -4.84
C TYR A 56 -5.86 -9.43 -4.17
N ALA A 57 -5.11 -10.32 -3.52
CA ALA A 57 -5.67 -11.40 -2.73
C ALA A 57 -6.34 -10.91 -1.44
N ASP A 58 -5.72 -9.93 -0.80
CA ASP A 58 -6.13 -9.34 0.48
C ASP A 58 -6.99 -8.09 0.28
N LEU A 59 -7.65 -7.64 1.36
CA LEU A 59 -8.52 -6.47 1.35
C LEU A 59 -7.69 -5.19 1.41
N ILE A 60 -7.96 -4.24 0.52
CA ILE A 60 -7.28 -2.96 0.46
C ILE A 60 -7.83 -2.02 1.55
N ASP A 61 -6.93 -1.38 2.30
CA ASP A 61 -7.31 -0.26 3.16
C ASP A 61 -7.69 0.94 2.29
N GLN A 62 -8.96 1.33 2.33
CA GLN A 62 -9.49 2.45 1.56
C GLN A 62 -8.76 3.77 1.84
N ASN A 63 -8.24 3.97 3.05
CA ASN A 63 -7.51 5.19 3.42
C ASN A 63 -6.12 5.27 2.79
N SER A 64 -5.59 4.14 2.31
CA SER A 64 -4.31 4.09 1.59
C SER A 64 -4.44 4.46 0.11
N ILE A 65 -5.68 4.69 -0.38
CA ILE A 65 -5.94 4.95 -1.79
C ILE A 65 -5.70 6.42 -2.12
N SER A 66 -4.90 6.64 -3.15
CA SER A 66 -4.49 7.95 -3.64
C SER A 66 -4.50 7.98 -5.17
N ASN A 67 -4.81 9.14 -5.76
CA ASN A 67 -4.75 9.33 -7.21
C ASN A 67 -3.31 9.26 -7.77
N GLN A 68 -2.30 9.32 -6.90
CA GLN A 68 -0.89 9.20 -7.25
C GLN A 68 -0.39 7.74 -7.25
N LEU A 69 -1.24 6.77 -6.90
CA LEU A 69 -0.86 5.35 -6.88
C LEU A 69 -0.47 4.83 -8.27
N PHE A 70 -1.13 5.31 -9.32
CA PHE A 70 -0.82 4.91 -10.69
C PHE A 70 0.03 5.97 -11.38
N ASN A 71 1.13 5.53 -11.98
CA ASN A 71 1.85 6.31 -12.97
C ASN A 71 1.62 5.69 -14.36
N VAL A 72 0.88 6.41 -15.20
CA VAL A 72 0.43 5.95 -16.52
C VAL A 72 0.98 6.88 -17.58
N VAL A 73 1.75 6.33 -18.53
CA VAL A 73 2.41 7.09 -19.58
C VAL A 73 2.19 6.40 -20.92
N GLY A 74 1.52 7.10 -21.85
CA GLY A 74 1.42 6.72 -23.24
C GLY A 74 2.63 7.21 -24.04
N THR A 75 3.07 6.44 -25.03
CA THR A 75 4.21 6.81 -25.88
C THR A 75 3.95 8.04 -26.75
N ILE A 76 2.69 8.40 -27.01
CA ILE A 76 2.31 9.52 -27.87
C ILE A 76 1.61 10.61 -27.05
N SER A 77 0.65 10.23 -26.23
CA SER A 77 -0.13 11.15 -25.38
C SER A 77 0.65 11.67 -24.17
N GLY A 78 1.72 10.99 -23.77
CA GLY A 78 2.51 11.33 -22.59
C GLY A 78 1.84 10.88 -21.28
N LYS A 79 2.04 11.65 -20.21
CA LYS A 79 1.52 11.30 -18.88
C LYS A 79 0.00 11.48 -18.81
N HIS A 80 -0.69 10.47 -18.28
CA HIS A 80 -2.13 10.54 -17.99
C HIS A 80 -2.41 10.76 -16.51
N GLU A 81 -3.14 11.85 -16.23
CA GLU A 81 -3.82 12.03 -14.95
C GLU A 81 -5.15 11.27 -14.94
N GLY A 82 -5.61 10.87 -13.77
CA GLY A 82 -6.82 10.08 -13.63
C GLY A 82 -7.33 10.01 -12.20
N THR A 83 -8.45 9.30 -12.04
CA THR A 83 -9.04 9.02 -10.74
C THR A 83 -8.81 7.56 -10.38
N VAL A 84 -8.36 7.29 -9.15
CA VAL A 84 -8.23 5.93 -8.62
C VAL A 84 -9.44 5.63 -7.74
N LYS A 85 -10.08 4.49 -7.99
CA LYS A 85 -11.26 4.03 -7.25
C LYS A 85 -11.03 2.64 -6.68
N LEU A 86 -11.55 2.40 -5.48
CA LEU A 86 -11.73 1.06 -4.95
C LEU A 86 -13.03 0.48 -5.51
N ALA A 87 -12.99 -0.75 -6.01
CA ALA A 87 -14.20 -1.49 -6.35
C ALA A 87 -14.90 -2.02 -5.09
N ASP A 88 -16.19 -2.35 -5.21
CA ASP A 88 -17.03 -2.80 -4.09
C ASP A 88 -16.57 -4.13 -3.46
N ASP A 89 -15.66 -4.85 -4.11
CA ASP A 89 -15.04 -6.06 -3.56
C ASP A 89 -13.92 -5.77 -2.55
N PHE A 90 -13.54 -4.49 -2.37
CA PHE A 90 -12.43 -4.03 -1.53
C PHE A 90 -11.09 -4.68 -1.87
N LYS A 91 -10.93 -5.24 -3.06
CA LYS A 91 -9.70 -5.93 -3.51
C LYS A 91 -9.15 -5.41 -4.82
N THR A 92 -9.95 -4.63 -5.55
CA THR A 92 -9.59 -4.13 -6.88
C THR A 92 -9.48 -2.62 -6.88
N ILE A 93 -8.30 -2.10 -7.22
CA ILE A 93 -8.11 -0.67 -7.54
C ILE A 93 -8.22 -0.46 -9.04
N ILE A 94 -8.93 0.60 -9.44
CA ILE A 94 -9.19 0.95 -10.83
C ILE A 94 -8.74 2.39 -11.07
N PHE A 95 -7.81 2.57 -12.00
CA PHE A 95 -7.45 3.87 -12.56
C PHE A 95 -8.31 4.17 -13.79
N GLN A 96 -9.03 5.28 -13.73
CA GLN A 96 -9.76 5.85 -14.86
C GLN A 96 -8.99 7.07 -15.39
N PRO A 97 -8.46 7.04 -16.62
CA PRO A 97 -7.81 8.21 -17.21
C PRO A 97 -8.83 9.34 -17.42
N ASN A 98 -8.42 10.57 -17.17
CA ASN A 98 -9.24 11.77 -17.41
C ASN A 98 -9.30 12.16 -18.89
N GLN A 99 -8.32 11.72 -19.69
CA GLN A 99 -8.19 12.00 -21.12
C GLN A 99 -7.86 10.69 -21.86
N PRO A 100 -8.34 10.53 -23.11
CA PRO A 100 -8.11 9.31 -23.87
C PRO A 100 -6.65 9.13 -24.26
N PHE A 101 -6.25 7.86 -24.39
CA PHE A 101 -5.05 7.45 -25.11
C PHE A 101 -5.16 7.77 -26.61
N ILE A 102 -4.04 7.89 -27.30
CA ILE A 102 -3.96 8.05 -28.75
C ILE A 102 -3.94 6.66 -29.41
N HIS A 103 -4.67 6.52 -30.52
CA HIS A 103 -4.68 5.29 -31.29
C HIS A 103 -3.26 4.83 -31.69
N GLY A 104 -2.99 3.55 -31.48
CA GLY A 104 -1.72 2.92 -31.87
C GLY A 104 -0.57 3.14 -30.89
N GLU A 105 -0.80 3.78 -29.75
CA GLU A 105 0.25 3.99 -28.75
C GLU A 105 0.48 2.78 -27.83
N SER A 106 1.67 2.72 -27.24
CA SER A 106 1.96 1.81 -26.13
C SER A 106 1.81 2.57 -24.81
N VAL A 107 1.18 1.92 -23.83
CA VAL A 107 0.95 2.50 -22.50
C VAL A 107 1.78 1.74 -21.47
N GLN A 108 2.64 2.46 -20.76
CA GLN A 108 3.37 1.95 -19.61
C GLN A 108 2.63 2.32 -18.33
N VAL A 109 2.48 1.34 -17.44
CA VAL A 109 1.86 1.50 -16.14
C VAL A 109 2.84 1.04 -15.07
N SER A 110 3.02 1.86 -14.04
CA SER A 110 3.67 1.46 -12.80
C SER A 110 2.86 1.88 -11.59
N LEU A 111 2.96 1.08 -10.52
CA LEU A 111 2.39 1.37 -9.21
C LEU A 111 3.44 2.08 -8.35
N GLN A 112 3.03 3.15 -7.70
CA GLN A 112 3.79 3.80 -6.64
C GLN A 112 3.56 3.07 -5.31
N SER A 113 4.52 3.17 -4.41
CA SER A 113 4.39 2.67 -3.04
C SER A 113 3.29 3.42 -2.27
N GLY A 114 2.71 2.77 -1.26
CA GLY A 114 1.77 3.41 -0.33
C GLY A 114 0.41 2.72 -0.23
N LEU A 115 0.09 1.79 -1.13
CA LEU A 115 -1.10 0.95 -1.00
C LEU A 115 -0.93 -0.04 0.16
N LEU A 116 -1.94 -0.14 1.01
CA LEU A 116 -1.99 -1.09 2.13
C LEU A 116 -3.10 -2.13 1.87
N THR A 117 -2.81 -3.39 2.19
CA THR A 117 -3.68 -4.57 2.04
C THR A 117 -3.62 -5.45 3.28
#